data_AF-A0A969A8F7-F1
#
_entry.id   AF-A0A969A8F7-F1
#
_cell.length_a   1.000
_cell.length_b   1.000
_cell.length_c   1.000
_cell.angle_alpha   90.00
_cell.angle_beta   90.00
_cell.angle_gamma   90.00
#
_symmetry.space_group_name_H-M   'P 1'
#
loop_
_entity.id
_entity.type
_entity.pdbx_description
1 polymer ?
#
loop_
_entity_poly.entity_id
_entity_poly.type
_entity_poly.pdbx_seq_one_letter_code
_entity_poly.pdbx_strand_id
1 'polypeptide(L)'
;MKTTVNLLLSIVVALWIMAIAIISVQNATPVSLRFLTFESIQIPVGLILAFCVGVGMIVMSVLQPLWGIANSRQSNSRRYQDDAEFFVDEDF
;
A
#
# COMPACT_ATOMS: atom_id res chain seq x y z
N MET A 1 -10.23 -19.51 8.95
CA MET A 1 -8.99 -18.70 9.11
C MET A 1 -9.10 -17.33 8.43
N LYS A 2 -9.57 -17.23 7.17
CA LYS A 2 -9.77 -15.94 6.46
C LYS A 2 -10.67 -14.95 7.20
N THR A 3 -11.76 -15.41 7.81
CA THR A 3 -12.70 -14.54 8.54
C THR A 3 -12.08 -13.91 9.78
N THR A 4 -11.29 -14.67 10.55
CA THR A 4 -10.57 -14.17 11.73
C THR A 4 -9.53 -13.12 11.35
N VAL A 5 -8.81 -13.34 10.24
CA VAL A 5 -7.85 -12.37 9.70
C VAL A 5 -8.55 -11.09 9.25
N ASN A 6 -9.68 -11.20 8.55
CA ASN A 6 -10.47 -10.04 8.12
C ASN A 6 -11.02 -9.24 9.31
N LEU A 7 -11.48 -9.92 10.37
CA LEU A 7 -11.93 -9.27 11.60
C LEU A 7 -10.79 -8.54 12.32
N LEU A 8 -9.62 -9.16 12.40
CA LEU A 8 -8.46 -8.52 13.03
C LEU A 8 -8.01 -7.29 12.22
N LEU A 9 -7.99 -7.41 10.89
CA LEU A 9 -7.67 -6.30 10.00
C LEU A 9 -8.65 -5.14 10.15
N SER A 10 -9.96 -5.41 10.22
CA SER A 10 -10.96 -4.35 10.37
C SER A 10 -10.85 -3.63 11.71
N ILE A 11 -10.56 -4.36 12.80
CA ILE A 11 -10.30 -3.76 14.11
C ILE A 11 -9.07 -2.84 14.06
N VAL A 12 -7.98 -3.29 13.44
CA VAL A 12 -6.76 -2.48 13.30
C VAL A 12 -7.06 -1.20 12.52
N VAL A 13 -7.77 -1.30 11.39
CA VAL A 13 -8.17 -0.14 10.58
C VAL A 13 -9.07 0.80 11.38
N ALA A 14 -10.06 0.29 12.12
CA ALA A 14 -10.95 1.09 12.94
C ALA A 14 -10.21 1.85 14.05
N LEU A 15 -9.32 1.17 14.77
CA LEU A 15 -8.45 1.80 15.78
C LEU A 15 -7.56 2.87 15.17
N TRP A 16 -7.04 2.61 13.97
CA TRP A 16 -6.17 3.55 13.27
C TRP A 16 -6.94 4.82 12.84
N ILE A 17 -8.15 4.67 12.30
CA ILE A 17 -9.05 5.80 11.98
C ILE A 17 -9.39 6.60 13.24
N MET A 18 -9.71 5.92 14.35
CA MET A 18 -10.02 6.56 15.63
C MET A 18 -8.82 7.36 16.16
N ALA A 19 -7.62 6.79 16.10
CA ALA A 19 -6.40 7.49 16.50
C ALA A 19 -6.17 8.77 15.68
N ILE A 20 -6.34 8.71 14.36
CA ILE A 20 -6.23 9.88 13.48
C ILE A 20 -7.28 10.94 13.84
N ALA A 21 -8.53 10.54 14.11
CA ALA A 21 -9.59 11.47 14.50
C ALA A 21 -9.29 12.15 15.84
N ILE A 22 -8.82 11.39 16.84
CA ILE A 22 -8.45 11.93 18.15
C ILE A 22 -7.27 12.90 18.01
N ILE A 23 -6.20 12.50 17.30
CA ILE A 23 -5.04 13.35 17.06
C ILE A 23 -5.45 14.61 16.31
N SER A 24 -6.34 14.50 15.31
CA SER A 24 -6.87 15.64 14.55
C SER A 24 -7.65 16.62 15.43
N VAL A 25 -8.52 16.14 16.31
CA VAL A 25 -9.33 17.00 17.19
C VAL A 25 -8.47 17.65 18.26
N GLN A 26 -7.51 16.90 18.82
CA GLN A 26 -6.65 17.41 19.89
C GLN A 26 -5.55 18.33 19.36
N ASN A 27 -5.07 18.12 18.13
CA ASN A 27 -4.06 18.95 17.48
C ASN A 27 -4.72 19.87 16.43
N ALA A 28 -5.71 20.65 16.89
CA ALA A 28 -6.37 21.68 16.08
C ALA A 28 -5.46 22.89 15.78
N THR A 29 -4.22 22.89 16.30
CA THR A 29 -3.22 23.89 15.97
C THR A 29 -2.88 23.78 14.49
N PRO A 30 -3.12 24.85 13.72
CA PRO A 30 -2.86 24.81 12.30
C PRO A 30 -1.35 24.91 12.07
N VAL A 31 -0.83 24.06 11.18
CA VAL A 31 0.59 23.99 10.85
C VAL A 31 0.82 24.63 9.49
N SER A 32 1.90 25.40 9.35
CA SER A 32 2.31 25.96 8.07
C SER A 32 3.49 25.16 7.51
N LEU A 33 3.42 24.83 6.23
CA LEU A 33 4.54 24.23 5.50
C LEU A 33 5.40 25.38 5.00
N ARG A 34 6.60 25.51 5.57
CA ARG A 34 7.59 26.51 5.12
C ARG A 34 8.53 25.85 4.13
N PHE A 35 8.58 26.38 2.91
CA PHE A 35 9.50 25.95 1.87
C PHE A 35 10.39 27.11 1.44
N LEU A 36 11.67 27.06 1.82
CA LEU A 36 12.63 28.16 1.69
C LEU A 36 12.10 29.45 2.33
N THR A 37 11.73 30.44 1.52
CA THR A 37 11.17 31.73 1.97
C THR A 37 9.64 31.74 1.96
N PHE A 38 9.00 30.75 1.33
CA PHE A 38 7.54 30.69 1.21
C PHE A 38 6.91 29.95 2.39
N GLU A 39 5.81 30.48 2.89
CA GLU A 39 4.98 29.85 3.91
C GLU A 39 3.62 29.50 3.29
N SER A 40 3.20 28.24 3.44
CA SER A 40 1.88 27.81 3.00
C SER A 40 0.80 28.41 3.88
N ILE A 41 -0.45 28.36 3.41
CA ILE A 41 -1.59 28.61 4.29
C ILE A 41 -1.56 27.63 5.45
N GLN A 42 -2.09 28.03 6.60
CA GLN A 42 -2.10 27.17 7.77
C GLN A 42 -3.11 26.04 7.55
N ILE A 43 -2.64 24.80 7.62
CA ILE A 43 -3.44 23.61 7.37
C ILE A 43 -3.62 22.87 8.70
N PRO A 44 -4.85 22.48 9.07
CA PRO A 44 -5.07 21.64 10.25
C PRO A 44 -4.33 20.30 10.11
N VAL A 45 -3.66 19.85 11.18
CA VAL A 45 -2.89 18.57 11.18
C VAL A 45 -3.76 17.40 10.73
N GLY A 46 -5.03 17.38 11.14
CA GLY A 46 -6.00 16.37 10.71
C GLY A 46 -6.15 16.25 9.21
N LEU A 47 -6.15 17.38 8.49
CA LEU A 47 -6.29 17.39 7.04
C LEU A 47 -5.04 16.82 6.36
N ILE A 48 -3.86 17.09 6.90
CA ILE A 48 -2.59 16.51 6.43
C ILE A 48 -2.59 15.00 6.65
N LEU A 49 -2.98 14.53 7.83
CA LEU A 49 -3.04 13.10 8.14
C LEU A 49 -4.03 12.36 7.22
N ALA A 50 -5.23 12.92 7.05
CA ALA A 50 -6.22 12.38 6.13
C ALA A 50 -5.70 12.32 4.68
N PHE A 51 -5.02 13.38 4.24
CA PHE A 51 -4.42 13.42 2.91
C PHE A 51 -3.33 12.36 2.74
N CYS A 52 -2.40 12.22 3.69
CA CYS A 52 -1.35 11.21 3.65
C CYS A 52 -1.91 9.78 3.60
N VAL A 53 -2.93 9.50 4.40
CA VAL A 53 -3.58 8.18 4.42
C VAL A 53 -4.30 7.92 3.10
N GLY A 54 -5.06 8.88 2.58
CA GLY A 54 -5.75 8.76 1.29
C GLY A 54 -4.79 8.54 0.13
N VAL A 55 -3.75 9.37 0.00
CA VAL A 55 -2.73 9.23 -1.04
C VAL A 55 -1.98 7.91 -0.89
N GLY A 56 -1.57 7.54 0.32
CA GLY A 56 -0.89 6.27 0.58
C GLY A 56 -1.72 5.05 0.17
N MET A 57 -3.03 5.05 0.45
CA MET A 57 -3.93 3.98 0.03
C MET A 57 -4.08 3.93 -1.50
N ILE A 58 -4.25 5.08 -2.16
CA ILE A 58 -4.36 5.15 -3.62
C ILE A 58 -3.07 4.64 -4.28
N VAL A 59 -1.91 5.13 -3.81
CA VAL A 59 -0.59 4.74 -4.30
C VAL A 59 -0.39 3.24 -4.17
N MET A 60 -0.67 2.65 -3.00
CA MET A 60 -0.54 1.20 -2.81
C MET A 60 -1.53 0.40 -3.66
N SER A 61 -2.76 0.88 -3.85
CA SER A 61 -3.74 0.25 -4.74
C SER A 61 -3.27 0.21 -6.19
N VAL A 62 -2.48 1.20 -6.63
CA VAL A 62 -1.91 1.24 -7.99
C VAL A 62 -0.61 0.43 -8.07
N LEU A 63 0.22 0.42 -7.02
CA LEU A 63 1.47 -0.34 -6.99
C LEU A 63 1.27 -1.86 -6.91
N GLN A 64 0.26 -2.32 -6.18
CA GLN A 64 -0.02 -3.76 -6.05
C GLN A 64 -0.14 -4.51 -7.39
N PRO A 65 -0.96 -4.06 -8.37
CA PRO A 65 -1.03 -4.72 -9.66
C PRO A 65 0.28 -4.62 -10.47
N LEU A 66 1.04 -3.52 -10.32
CA LEU A 66 2.32 -3.35 -11.00
C LEU A 66 3.37 -4.37 -10.53
N TRP A 67 3.40 -4.73 -9.25
CA TRP A 67 4.25 -5.82 -8.74
C TRP A 67 3.84 -7.19 -9.28
N GLY A 68 2.53 -7.45 -9.45
CA GLY A 68 2.04 -8.69 -10.04
C GLY A 68 2.48 -8.89 -11.50
N ILE A 69 2.59 -7.81 -12.27
CA ILE A 69 3.06 -7.82 -13.66
C ILE A 69 4.57 -8.08 -13.75
N ALA A 70 5.35 -7.59 -12.79
CA ALA A 70 6.78 -7.86 -12.74
C ALA A 70 7.08 -9.34 -12.43
N ASN A 71 6.27 -9.98 -11.57
CA ASN A 71 6.45 -11.38 -11.16
C ASN A 71 5.92 -12.40 -12.17
N SER A 72 4.95 -12.03 -13.02
CA SER A 72 4.39 -12.95 -14.03
C SER A 72 5.39 -13.34 -15.13
N ARG A 73 6.46 -12.56 -15.33
CA ARG A 73 7.55 -12.89 -16.26
C ARG A 73 8.39 -14.11 -15.84
N GLN A 74 8.46 -14.41 -14.54
CA GLN A 74 9.32 -15.48 -14.01
C GLN A 74 8.64 -16.85 -13.96
N SER A 75 7.31 -16.90 -14.01
CA SER A 75 6.55 -18.15 -14.04
C SER A 75 6.52 -18.80 -15.42
N ASN A 76 6.70 -18.04 -16.50
CA ASN A 76 6.61 -18.59 -17.86
C ASN A 76 7.90 -19.32 -18.27
N SER A 77 9.06 -18.91 -17.76
CA SER A 77 10.36 -19.50 -18.08
C SER A 77 10.62 -20.85 -17.41
N ARG A 78 9.96 -21.18 -16.28
CA ARG A 78 10.05 -22.53 -15.70
C ARG A 78 9.28 -23.58 -16.51
N ARG A 79 8.17 -23.19 -17.15
CA ARG A 79 7.31 -24.12 -17.89
C ARG A 79 7.98 -24.65 -19.16
N TYR A 80 8.73 -23.81 -19.87
CA TYR A 80 9.47 -24.24 -21.07
C TYR A 80 10.69 -25.10 -20.77
N GLN A 81 11.23 -25.07 -19.54
CA GLN A 81 12.40 -25.87 -19.16
C GLN A 81 12.00 -27.30 -18.76
N ASP A 82 10.90 -27.48 -18.02
CA ASP A 82 10.35 -28.82 -17.73
C ASP A 82 9.91 -29.55 -19.01
N ASP A 83 9.25 -28.84 -19.94
CA ASP A 83 8.84 -29.44 -21.21
C ASP A 83 10.08 -29.83 -22.05
N ALA A 84 11.15 -29.03 -22.04
CA ALA A 84 12.36 -29.34 -22.79
C ALA A 84 13.18 -30.50 -22.21
N GLU A 85 13.22 -30.67 -20.88
CA GLU A 85 13.88 -31.83 -20.25
C GLU A 85 13.08 -33.12 -20.49
N PHE A 86 11.75 -33.05 -20.51
CA PHE A 86 10.88 -34.19 -20.80
C PHE A 86 11.10 -34.81 -22.20
N PHE A 87 11.50 -34.02 -23.20
CA PHE A 87 11.79 -34.51 -24.57
C PHE A 87 13.25 -34.97 -24.78
N VAL A 88 14.15 -34.72 -23.83
CA VAL A 88 15.57 -35.11 -23.96
C VAL A 88 15.82 -36.56 -23.51
N ASP A 89 14.93 -37.13 -22.70
CA ASP A 89 15.09 -38.47 -22.13
C ASP A 89 14.46 -39.61 -22.97
N GLU A 90 13.75 -39.32 -24.08
CA GLU A 90 13.06 -40.34 -24.91
C GLU A 90 13.86 -40.90 -26.11
N ASP A 91 15.11 -40.48 -26.32
CA ASP A 91 15.99 -41.01 -27.38
C ASP A 91 17.02 -42.03 -26.84
N PHE A 92 16.58 -43.26 -26.51
CA PHE A 92 17.47 -44.43 -26.35
C PHE A 92 16.84 -45.74 -26.82
#